data_AF-A0A9X4P5U9-F1
#
_entry.id   AF-A0A9X4P5U9-F1
#
_cell.length_a   1.000
_cell.length_b   1.000
_cell.length_c   1.000
_cell.angle_alpha   90.00
_cell.angle_beta   90.00
_cell.angle_gamma   90.00
#
_symmetry.space_group_name_H-M   'P 1'
#
loop_
_entity.id
_entity.type
_entity.pdbx_description
1 polymer ?
#
loop_
_entity_poly.entity_id
_entity_poly.type
_entity_poly.pdbx_seq_one_letter_code
_entity_poly.pdbx_strand_id
1 'polypeptide(L)'
;MTDGSLRGAELDGAWGAWDGRRLTPSADLRRRFDQLLTTLGETRPDELRLLVAWLAERDLGPPGAQAVLEVWDRYLKLQQHAFRETMDLGRPERWASVLQERQLVRRELLGMAWADAFYREEETALRQRLDRPPQTQSAAEPVWTAAAPAGLAPQAWHHERVVALGQEAADRLQAEERAQAEWEQRLTTARSTIEHLSRAPELSPGQRQAAVQNWLNQHFQGSERLRASALLGL
;
A
#
# COMPACT_ATOMS: atom_id res chain seq x y z
N MET A 1 -30.01 2.43 19.24
CA MET A 1 -28.98 1.41 19.52
C MET A 1 -28.01 1.46 18.35
N THR A 2 -26.87 2.12 18.52
CA THR A 2 -25.85 2.32 17.49
C THR A 2 -24.77 1.26 17.67
N ASP A 3 -24.96 0.11 17.03
CA ASP A 3 -23.90 -0.88 16.82
C ASP A 3 -23.34 -0.67 15.42
N GLY A 4 -22.11 -0.14 15.34
CA GLY A 4 -21.44 0.07 14.06
C GLY A 4 -20.15 0.87 14.24
N SER A 5 -19.01 0.19 14.06
CA SER A 5 -17.62 0.64 13.79
C SER A 5 -17.01 1.89 14.45
N LEU A 6 -17.72 2.68 15.25
CA LEU A 6 -17.29 3.99 15.74
C LEU A 6 -17.14 4.05 17.27
N ARG A 7 -17.14 2.92 17.98
CA ARG A 7 -16.75 2.91 19.41
C ARG A 7 -15.26 3.20 19.54
N GLY A 8 -14.92 4.49 19.65
CA GLY A 8 -13.58 4.97 19.98
C GLY A 8 -12.77 5.55 18.81
N ALA A 9 -13.31 5.60 17.59
CA ALA A 9 -12.62 6.25 16.47
C ALA A 9 -12.82 7.77 16.55
N GLU A 10 -11.74 8.52 16.71
CA GLU A 10 -11.74 9.97 16.55
C GLU A 10 -12.03 10.29 15.08
N LEU A 11 -13.02 11.15 14.81
CA LEU A 11 -13.35 11.54 13.45
C LEU A 11 -12.20 12.39 12.90
N ASP A 12 -11.62 11.95 11.78
CA ASP A 12 -10.55 12.65 11.08
C ASP A 12 -11.10 13.90 10.39
N GLY A 13 -10.24 14.92 10.25
CA GLY A 13 -10.58 16.24 9.72
C GLY A 13 -11.42 17.08 10.69
N ALA A 14 -11.58 18.36 10.39
CA ALA A 14 -12.41 19.32 11.14
C ALA A 14 -13.58 19.78 10.26
N TRP A 15 -14.67 20.27 10.89
CA TRP A 15 -15.81 20.86 10.16
C TRP A 15 -15.42 22.13 9.37
N GLY A 16 -14.26 22.72 9.67
CA GLY A 16 -13.84 24.02 9.17
C GLY A 16 -14.18 25.15 10.13
N ALA A 17 -13.59 26.33 9.90
CA ALA A 17 -13.84 27.50 10.73
C ALA A 17 -15.12 28.22 10.28
N TRP A 18 -16.03 28.48 11.24
CA TRP A 18 -17.25 29.25 11.05
C TRP A 18 -17.06 30.67 11.57
N ASP A 19 -17.26 31.67 10.71
CA ASP A 19 -17.08 33.10 11.06
C ASP A 19 -18.38 33.83 11.44
N GLY A 20 -19.49 33.09 11.56
CA GLY A 20 -20.84 33.64 11.78
C GLY A 20 -21.63 33.90 10.51
N ARG A 21 -21.01 33.82 9.33
CA ARG A 21 -21.66 34.05 8.02
C ARG A 21 -21.33 32.97 6.99
N ARG A 22 -20.10 32.48 6.98
CA ARG A 22 -19.60 31.51 6.02
C ARG A 22 -18.68 30.49 6.69
N LEU A 23 -18.73 29.29 6.14
CA LEU A 23 -17.80 28.24 6.47
C LEU A 23 -16.55 28.41 5.60
N THR A 24 -15.38 28.37 6.22
CA THR A 24 -14.10 28.47 5.52
C THR A 24 -13.82 27.17 4.75
N PRO A 25 -13.59 27.21 3.43
CA PRO A 25 -13.26 26.02 2.65
C PRO A 25 -11.98 25.33 3.13
N SER A 26 -12.03 24.04 3.40
CA SER A 26 -10.88 23.24 3.83
C SER A 26 -10.91 21.82 3.26
N ALA A 27 -9.73 21.23 3.04
CA ALA A 27 -9.59 19.83 2.67
C ALA A 27 -10.06 18.89 3.81
N ASP A 28 -9.95 19.36 5.06
CA ASP A 28 -10.29 18.59 6.25
C ASP A 28 -11.77 18.22 6.31
N LEU A 29 -12.66 19.11 5.84
CA LEU A 29 -14.08 18.83 5.76
C LEU A 29 -14.38 17.67 4.81
N ARG A 30 -13.67 17.59 3.67
CA ARG A 30 -13.79 16.46 2.76
C ARG A 30 -13.34 15.16 3.41
N ARG A 31 -12.18 15.15 4.09
CA ARG A 31 -11.69 13.94 4.78
C ARG A 31 -12.70 13.42 5.79
N ARG A 32 -13.33 14.32 6.54
CA ARG A 32 -14.41 13.98 7.46
C ARG A 32 -15.62 13.36 6.74
N PHE A 33 -16.06 13.95 5.64
CA PHE A 33 -17.15 13.40 4.82
C PHE A 33 -16.82 12.01 4.25
N ASP A 34 -15.60 11.83 3.72
CA ASP A 34 -15.14 10.56 3.18
C ASP A 34 -15.08 9.46 4.24
N GLN A 35 -14.61 9.80 5.44
CA GLN A 35 -14.60 8.88 6.58
C GLN A 35 -16.02 8.46 6.95
N LEU A 36 -16.97 9.41 7.04
CA LEU A 36 -18.38 9.11 7.35
C LEU A 36 -19.04 8.22 6.28
N LEU A 37 -18.78 8.50 5.00
CA LEU A 37 -19.30 7.67 3.90
C LEU A 37 -18.72 6.25 3.91
N THR A 38 -17.43 6.11 4.25
CA THR A 38 -16.74 4.82 4.26
C THR A 38 -17.10 3.98 5.48
N THR A 39 -17.14 4.58 6.67
CA THR A 39 -17.41 3.86 7.93
C THR A 39 -18.86 3.43 8.07
N LEU A 40 -19.78 4.11 7.39
CA LEU A 40 -21.21 3.88 7.52
C LEU A 40 -21.83 3.41 6.19
N GLY A 41 -21.04 2.74 5.33
CA GLY A 41 -21.40 2.33 3.97
C GLY A 41 -22.68 1.48 3.81
N GLU A 42 -23.28 1.01 4.91
CA GLU A 42 -24.57 0.30 4.95
C GLU A 42 -25.76 1.18 5.40
N THR A 43 -25.49 2.44 5.77
CA THR A 43 -26.46 3.41 6.30
C THR A 43 -27.08 4.24 5.17
N ARG A 44 -28.37 4.58 5.27
CA ARG A 44 -29.06 5.35 4.21
C ARG A 44 -28.52 6.79 4.16
N PRO A 45 -28.45 7.44 2.97
CA PRO A 45 -27.96 8.82 2.85
C PRO A 45 -28.64 9.82 3.78
N ASP A 46 -29.93 9.63 4.06
CA ASP A 46 -30.71 10.50 4.96
C ASP A 46 -30.28 10.36 6.43
N GLU A 47 -29.92 9.16 6.87
CA GLU A 47 -29.42 8.90 8.23
C GLU A 47 -28.03 9.51 8.42
N LEU A 48 -27.18 9.43 7.39
CA LEU A 48 -25.86 10.09 7.39
C LEU A 48 -26.00 11.61 7.48
N ARG A 49 -26.97 12.17 6.75
CA ARG A 49 -27.25 13.61 6.80
C ARG A 49 -27.65 14.07 8.21
N LEU A 50 -28.51 13.31 8.90
CA LEU A 50 -28.91 13.61 10.28
C LEU A 50 -27.73 13.51 11.26
N LEU A 51 -26.84 12.54 11.06
CA LEU A 51 -25.62 12.41 11.86
C LEU A 51 -24.66 13.59 11.65
N VAL A 52 -24.44 14.00 10.39
CA VAL A 52 -23.64 15.19 10.07
C VAL A 52 -24.22 16.43 10.73
N ALA A 53 -25.55 16.61 10.65
CA ALA A 53 -26.24 17.74 11.28
C ALA A 53 -25.97 17.78 12.79
N TRP A 54 -26.18 16.64 13.48
CA TRP A 54 -26.02 16.53 14.92
C TRP A 54 -24.57 16.80 15.37
N LEU A 55 -23.60 16.23 14.68
CA LEU A 55 -22.18 16.43 15.02
C LEU A 55 -21.71 17.86 14.73
N ALA A 56 -22.13 18.45 13.61
CA ALA A 56 -21.75 19.81 13.25
C ALA A 56 -22.43 20.85 14.18
N GLU A 57 -23.66 20.61 14.61
CA GLU A 57 -24.37 21.49 15.56
C GLU A 57 -23.69 21.52 16.92
N ARG A 58 -23.22 20.37 17.40
CA ARG A 58 -22.46 20.28 18.65
C ARG A 58 -21.19 21.14 18.62
N ASP A 59 -20.50 21.16 17.48
CA ASP A 59 -19.16 21.76 17.37
C ASP A 59 -19.20 23.23 16.87
N LEU A 60 -20.17 23.60 16.03
CA LEU A 60 -20.27 24.91 15.38
C LEU A 60 -21.56 25.69 15.68
N GLY A 61 -22.50 25.09 16.39
CA GLY A 61 -23.85 25.62 16.62
C GLY A 61 -24.78 25.49 15.39
N PRO A 62 -26.07 25.81 15.55
CA PRO A 62 -27.08 25.56 14.50
C PRO A 62 -26.80 26.25 13.16
N PRO A 63 -26.37 27.54 13.11
CA PRO A 63 -26.06 28.20 11.84
C PRO A 63 -24.85 27.57 11.12
N GLY A 64 -23.83 27.14 11.88
CA GLY A 64 -22.66 26.47 11.33
C GLY A 64 -23.00 25.08 10.80
N ALA A 65 -23.85 24.33 11.51
CA ALA A 65 -24.35 23.03 11.06
C ALA A 65 -25.10 23.14 9.73
N GLN A 66 -25.97 24.14 9.59
CA GLN A 66 -26.70 24.37 8.35
C GLN A 66 -25.73 24.63 7.17
N ALA A 67 -24.69 25.43 7.39
CA ALA A 67 -23.68 25.67 6.37
C ALA A 67 -22.88 24.41 5.99
N VAL A 68 -22.54 23.56 6.96
CA VAL A 68 -21.93 22.25 6.70
C VAL A 68 -22.86 21.37 5.86
N LEU A 69 -24.15 21.33 6.19
CA LEU A 69 -25.15 20.54 5.48
C LEU A 69 -25.36 20.98 4.03
N GLU A 70 -25.22 22.26 3.73
CA GLU A 70 -25.25 22.77 2.35
C GLU A 70 -24.08 22.24 1.52
N VAL A 71 -22.88 22.16 2.11
CA VAL A 71 -21.69 21.59 1.45
C VAL A 71 -21.85 20.08 1.32
N TRP A 72 -22.35 19.39 2.34
CA TRP A 72 -22.66 17.97 2.32
C TRP A 72 -23.61 17.60 1.18
N ASP A 73 -24.70 18.35 0.97
CA ASP A 73 -25.64 18.07 -0.12
C ASP A 73 -25.01 18.18 -1.50
N ARG A 74 -24.18 19.20 -1.71
CA ARG A 74 -23.41 19.36 -2.96
C ARG A 74 -22.40 18.23 -3.12
N TYR A 75 -21.79 17.80 -2.03
CA TYR A 75 -20.83 16.69 -2.00
C TYR A 75 -21.49 15.36 -2.36
N LEU A 76 -22.66 15.04 -1.78
CA LEU A 76 -23.41 13.84 -2.12
C LEU A 76 -23.85 13.86 -3.59
N LYS A 77 -24.30 15.00 -4.11
CA LYS A 77 -24.62 15.15 -5.54
C LYS A 77 -23.41 14.85 -6.43
N LEU A 78 -22.22 15.31 -6.04
CA LEU A 78 -20.99 15.01 -6.75
C LEU A 78 -20.64 13.52 -6.70
N GLN A 79 -20.79 12.86 -5.54
CA GLN A 79 -20.53 11.42 -5.39
C GLN A 79 -21.50 10.56 -6.19
N GLN A 80 -22.76 10.99 -6.33
CA GLN A 80 -23.79 10.31 -7.12
C GLN A 80 -23.76 10.68 -8.61
N HIS A 81 -22.88 11.59 -9.03
CA HIS A 81 -22.82 12.04 -10.41
C HIS A 81 -22.31 10.92 -11.33
N ALA A 82 -23.10 10.58 -12.34
CA ALA A 82 -22.71 9.65 -13.38
C ALA A 82 -21.81 10.36 -14.41
N PHE A 83 -20.50 10.16 -14.30
CA PHE A 83 -19.53 10.65 -15.28
C PHE A 83 -19.70 9.95 -16.63
N ARG A 84 -19.52 10.68 -17.73
CA ARG A 84 -19.68 10.15 -19.08
C ARG A 84 -18.56 9.19 -19.44
N GLU A 85 -17.34 9.50 -19.01
CA GLU A 85 -16.17 8.69 -19.28
C GLU A 85 -15.61 8.06 -18.00
N THR A 86 -15.33 6.76 -18.06
CA THR A 86 -14.63 6.04 -17.00
C THR A 86 -13.12 6.10 -17.22
N MET A 87 -12.35 6.08 -16.11
CA MET A 87 -10.90 6.03 -16.18
C MET A 87 -10.48 4.65 -16.71
N ASP A 88 -9.99 4.59 -17.95
CA ASP A 88 -9.44 3.38 -18.57
C ASP A 88 -7.92 3.43 -18.58
N LEU A 89 -7.28 2.60 -17.75
CA LEU A 89 -5.81 2.57 -17.64
C LEU A 89 -5.10 2.10 -18.92
N GLY A 90 -5.81 1.47 -19.85
CA GLY A 90 -5.26 1.04 -21.15
C GLY A 90 -5.24 2.15 -22.21
N ARG A 91 -5.84 3.31 -21.94
CA ARG A 91 -6.00 4.43 -22.91
C ARG A 91 -5.52 5.76 -22.32
N PRO A 92 -4.20 5.94 -22.15
CA PRO A 92 -3.63 7.15 -21.56
C PRO A 92 -3.99 8.43 -22.31
N GLU A 93 -4.25 8.34 -23.61
CA GLU A 93 -4.69 9.47 -24.45
C GLU A 93 -6.05 10.07 -24.02
N ARG A 94 -6.89 9.30 -23.30
CA ARG A 94 -8.18 9.76 -22.78
C ARG A 94 -8.11 10.26 -21.35
N TRP A 95 -7.01 10.06 -20.64
CA TRP A 95 -6.91 10.45 -19.23
C TRP A 95 -7.08 11.95 -19.05
N ALA A 96 -6.55 12.76 -19.98
CA ALA A 96 -6.70 14.21 -19.93
C ALA A 96 -8.17 14.66 -20.03
N SER A 97 -8.96 14.07 -20.94
CA SER A 97 -10.39 14.43 -21.10
C SER A 97 -11.22 14.00 -19.89
N VAL A 98 -11.03 12.78 -19.38
CA VAL A 98 -11.71 12.26 -18.19
C VAL A 98 -11.45 13.16 -16.97
N LEU A 99 -10.20 13.58 -16.78
CA LEU A 99 -9.85 14.46 -15.67
C LEU A 99 -10.40 15.87 -15.83
N GLN A 100 -10.43 16.39 -17.06
CA GLN A 100 -11.03 17.69 -17.33
C GLN A 100 -12.54 17.69 -17.04
N GLU A 101 -13.27 16.65 -17.47
CA GLU A 101 -14.70 16.50 -17.16
C GLU A 101 -14.93 16.53 -15.64
N ARG A 102 -14.18 15.70 -14.89
CA ARG A 102 -14.27 15.66 -13.43
C ARG A 102 -13.96 17.01 -12.79
N GLN A 103 -12.94 17.72 -13.28
CA GLN A 103 -12.60 19.07 -12.81
C GLN A 103 -13.75 20.06 -12.99
N LEU A 104 -14.45 20.00 -14.12
CA LEU A 104 -15.56 20.89 -14.44
C LEU A 104 -16.76 20.60 -13.54
N VAL A 105 -17.17 19.33 -13.44
CA VAL A 105 -18.30 18.91 -12.60
C VAL A 105 -18.05 19.26 -11.13
N ARG A 106 -16.82 19.08 -10.62
CA ARG A 106 -16.46 19.48 -9.24
C ARG A 106 -16.70 20.97 -9.02
N ARG A 107 -16.27 21.83 -9.95
CA ARG A 107 -16.44 23.30 -9.86
C ARG A 107 -17.89 23.72 -10.01
N GLU A 108 -18.64 23.04 -10.86
CA GLU A 108 -20.07 23.30 -11.08
C GLU A 108 -20.89 22.97 -9.82
N LEU A 109 -20.67 21.79 -9.23
CA LEU A 109 -21.49 21.31 -8.10
C LEU A 109 -21.07 21.91 -6.75
N LEU A 110 -19.76 21.98 -6.47
CA LEU A 110 -19.26 22.49 -5.18
C LEU A 110 -19.05 24.00 -5.17
N GLY A 111 -18.89 24.60 -6.35
CA GLY A 111 -18.38 25.96 -6.52
C GLY A 111 -16.85 26.01 -6.45
N MET A 112 -16.28 27.09 -6.99
CA MET A 112 -14.82 27.26 -7.14
C MET A 112 -14.04 27.05 -5.83
N ALA A 113 -14.48 27.68 -4.74
CA ALA A 113 -13.73 27.69 -3.49
C ALA A 113 -13.67 26.30 -2.82
N TRP A 114 -14.79 25.56 -2.83
CA TRP A 114 -14.85 24.21 -2.26
C TRP A 114 -14.19 23.17 -3.16
N ALA A 115 -14.37 23.27 -4.48
CA ALA A 115 -13.70 22.38 -5.42
C ALA A 115 -12.16 22.48 -5.29
N ASP A 116 -11.64 23.70 -5.19
CA ASP A 116 -10.21 23.93 -4.98
C ASP A 116 -9.75 23.42 -3.61
N ALA A 117 -10.46 23.75 -2.53
CA ALA A 117 -10.10 23.27 -1.19
C ALA A 117 -10.10 21.74 -1.09
N PHE A 118 -11.02 21.07 -1.78
CA PHE A 118 -11.16 19.61 -1.71
C PHE A 118 -10.18 18.87 -2.61
N TYR A 119 -9.89 19.37 -3.82
CA TYR A 119 -9.26 18.55 -4.87
C TYR A 119 -7.95 19.11 -5.43
N ARG A 120 -7.55 20.35 -5.09
CA ARG A 120 -6.38 20.99 -5.73
C ARG A 120 -5.10 20.16 -5.60
N GLU A 121 -4.81 19.62 -4.42
CA GLU A 121 -3.60 18.85 -4.18
C GLU A 121 -3.59 17.57 -5.02
N GLU A 122 -4.67 16.79 -4.99
CA GLU A 122 -4.81 15.56 -5.78
C GLU A 122 -4.75 15.83 -7.29
N GLU A 123 -5.43 16.88 -7.77
CA GLU A 123 -5.43 17.26 -9.19
C GLU A 123 -4.04 17.71 -9.64
N THR A 124 -3.31 18.44 -8.80
CA THR A 124 -1.94 18.88 -9.09
C THR A 124 -0.99 17.69 -9.11
N ALA A 125 -1.05 16.81 -8.11
CA ALA A 125 -0.22 15.62 -8.04
C ALA A 125 -0.48 14.67 -9.21
N LEU A 126 -1.74 14.51 -9.60
CA LEU A 126 -2.10 13.68 -10.74
C LEU A 126 -1.61 14.29 -12.05
N ARG A 127 -1.79 15.59 -12.26
CA ARG A 127 -1.25 16.29 -13.44
C ARG A 127 0.26 16.17 -13.54
N GLN A 128 0.98 16.33 -12.42
CA GLN A 128 2.43 16.13 -12.38
C GLN A 128 2.85 14.71 -12.77
N ARG A 129 2.09 13.69 -12.38
CA ARG A 129 2.35 12.29 -12.77
C ARG A 129 2.10 12.04 -14.26
N LEU A 130 1.11 12.72 -14.84
CA LEU A 130 0.78 12.61 -16.27
C LEU A 130 1.78 13.35 -17.16
N ASP A 131 2.22 14.52 -16.73
CA ASP A 131 3.19 15.35 -17.46
C ASP A 131 4.62 14.81 -17.31
N ARG A 132 4.86 13.95 -16.32
CA ARG A 132 6.13 13.24 -16.21
C ARG A 132 6.23 12.33 -17.44
N PRO A 133 7.22 12.53 -18.34
CA PRO A 133 7.48 11.54 -19.36
C PRO A 133 7.65 10.19 -18.67
N PRO A 134 7.20 9.07 -19.27
CA PRO A 134 7.45 7.75 -18.71
C PRO A 134 8.95 7.74 -18.45
N GLN A 135 9.32 7.78 -17.18
CA GLN A 135 10.70 7.57 -16.83
C GLN A 135 10.91 6.14 -17.28
N THR A 136 11.57 5.99 -18.44
CA THR A 136 12.49 4.89 -18.60
C THR A 136 13.25 4.89 -17.29
N GLN A 137 13.10 3.83 -16.50
CA GLN A 137 13.96 3.57 -15.36
C GLN A 137 15.37 3.53 -15.94
N SER A 138 15.97 4.70 -16.08
CA SER A 138 17.22 5.02 -16.74
C SER A 138 17.81 6.22 -16.00
N ALA A 139 17.77 6.15 -14.68
CA ALA A 139 19.02 5.99 -13.99
C ALA A 139 18.97 4.56 -13.48
N ALA A 140 19.95 3.74 -13.88
CA ALA A 140 20.19 2.52 -13.15
C ALA A 140 20.44 2.97 -11.71
N GLU A 141 19.44 2.84 -10.82
CA GLU A 141 19.80 2.43 -9.47
C GLU A 141 20.65 1.20 -9.71
N PRO A 142 21.95 1.21 -9.36
CA PRO A 142 22.74 0.01 -9.50
C PRO A 142 21.96 -1.08 -8.79
N VAL A 143 21.47 -2.04 -9.56
CA VAL A 143 20.93 -3.27 -8.98
C VAL A 143 22.13 -3.86 -8.29
N TRP A 144 22.21 -3.70 -6.97
CA TRP A 144 23.28 -4.27 -6.16
C TRP A 144 23.07 -5.77 -6.19
N THR A 145 23.68 -6.42 -7.18
CA THR A 145 23.62 -7.86 -7.34
C THR A 145 24.51 -8.53 -6.31
N ALA A 146 24.13 -9.72 -5.86
CA ALA A 146 24.91 -10.45 -4.87
C ALA A 146 26.32 -10.81 -5.36
N ALA A 147 26.43 -11.13 -6.66
CA ALA A 147 27.71 -11.42 -7.30
C ALA A 147 28.41 -10.13 -7.74
N ALA A 148 29.74 -10.12 -7.57
CA ALA A 148 30.60 -9.15 -8.23
C ALA A 148 30.45 -9.28 -9.76
N PRO A 149 30.46 -8.17 -10.51
CA PRO A 149 30.49 -8.24 -11.97
C PRO A 149 31.73 -9.02 -12.43
N ALA A 150 31.59 -9.73 -13.55
CA ALA A 150 32.65 -10.57 -14.09
C ALA A 150 33.95 -9.76 -14.29
N GLY A 151 35.04 -10.23 -13.71
CA GLY A 151 36.37 -9.59 -13.80
C GLY A 151 36.68 -8.59 -12.68
N LEU A 152 35.73 -8.29 -11.79
CA LEU A 152 35.97 -7.42 -10.63
C LEU A 152 36.39 -8.25 -9.41
N ALA A 153 37.46 -7.82 -8.72
CA ALA A 153 37.91 -8.50 -7.51
C ALA A 153 36.88 -8.32 -6.37
N PRO A 154 36.64 -9.34 -5.50
CA PRO A 154 35.65 -9.25 -4.43
C PRO A 154 35.84 -8.05 -3.48
N GLN A 155 37.09 -7.65 -3.22
CA GLN A 155 37.40 -6.50 -2.38
C GLN A 155 37.05 -5.17 -3.06
N ALA A 156 37.27 -5.08 -4.38
CA ALA A 156 36.89 -3.91 -5.17
C ALA A 156 35.36 -3.77 -5.22
N TRP A 157 34.64 -4.89 -5.31
CA TRP A 157 33.18 -4.91 -5.30
C TRP A 157 32.60 -4.46 -3.95
N HIS A 158 33.20 -4.92 -2.85
CA HIS A 158 32.83 -4.48 -1.51
C HIS A 158 33.04 -2.97 -1.34
N HIS A 159 34.16 -2.42 -1.84
CA HIS A 159 34.39 -0.98 -1.79
C HIS A 159 33.33 -0.18 -2.56
N GLU A 160 32.94 -0.61 -3.77
CA GLU A 160 31.86 0.03 -4.53
C GLU A 160 30.53 0.02 -3.77
N ARG A 161 30.22 -1.07 -3.07
CA ARG A 161 29.03 -1.18 -2.23
C ARG A 161 29.07 -0.22 -1.04
N VAL A 162 30.21 -0.09 -0.36
CA VAL A 162 30.37 0.85 0.76
C VAL A 162 30.17 2.30 0.28
N VAL A 163 30.70 2.64 -0.90
CA VAL A 163 30.56 3.98 -1.47
C VAL A 163 29.09 4.34 -1.74
N ALA A 164 28.27 3.37 -2.18
CA ALA A 164 26.90 3.65 -2.57
C ALA A 164 25.86 3.47 -1.46
N LEU A 165 26.04 2.47 -0.60
CA LEU A 165 25.07 2.08 0.44
C LEU A 165 25.48 2.57 1.83
N GLY A 166 26.75 2.93 2.01
CA GLY A 166 27.36 3.11 3.33
C GLY A 166 27.82 1.79 3.95
N GLN A 167 28.75 1.89 4.90
CA GLN A 167 29.42 0.74 5.53
C GLN A 167 28.42 -0.26 6.16
N GLU A 168 27.50 0.23 6.99
CA GLU A 168 26.55 -0.62 7.71
C GLU A 168 25.66 -1.43 6.77
N ALA A 169 25.14 -0.79 5.71
CA ALA A 169 24.29 -1.45 4.74
C ALA A 169 25.07 -2.50 3.92
N ALA A 170 26.30 -2.18 3.52
CA ALA A 170 27.18 -3.11 2.81
C ALA A 170 27.51 -4.35 3.67
N ASP A 171 27.77 -4.16 4.97
CA ASP A 171 28.09 -5.25 5.89
C ASP A 171 26.88 -6.16 6.15
N ARG A 172 25.68 -5.60 6.32
CA ARG A 172 24.44 -6.39 6.45
C ARG A 172 24.18 -7.22 5.19
N LEU A 173 24.31 -6.61 4.01
CA LEU A 173 24.14 -7.32 2.74
C LEU A 173 25.13 -8.49 2.62
N GLN A 174 26.40 -8.28 2.97
CA GLN A 174 27.41 -9.34 2.94
C GLN A 174 27.15 -10.46 3.97
N ALA A 175 26.50 -10.13 5.10
CA ALA A 175 26.09 -11.15 6.08
C ALA A 175 24.93 -12.01 5.57
N GLU A 176 23.92 -11.38 4.94
CA GLU A 176 22.79 -12.09 4.33
C GLU A 176 23.24 -13.01 3.19
N GLU A 177 24.17 -12.55 2.35
CA GLU A 177 24.74 -13.35 1.26
C GLU A 177 25.49 -14.58 1.77
N ARG A 178 26.27 -14.42 2.84
CA ARG A 178 26.97 -15.55 3.49
C ARG A 178 25.97 -16.56 4.04
N ALA A 179 24.94 -16.08 4.74
CA ALA A 179 23.88 -16.95 5.27
C ALA A 179 23.13 -17.68 4.15
N GLN A 180 22.89 -17.03 3.02
CA GLN A 180 22.25 -17.65 1.85
C GLN A 180 23.16 -18.71 1.21
N ALA A 181 24.45 -18.42 1.01
CA ALA A 181 25.39 -19.38 0.45
C ALA A 181 25.54 -20.62 1.34
N GLU A 182 25.63 -20.44 2.66
CA GLU A 182 25.66 -21.55 3.64
C GLU A 182 24.37 -22.39 3.58
N TRP A 183 23.22 -21.74 3.44
CA TRP A 183 21.94 -22.42 3.29
C TRP A 183 21.87 -23.25 2.00
N GLU A 184 22.29 -22.70 0.87
CA GLU A 184 22.32 -23.39 -0.42
C GLU A 184 23.26 -24.60 -0.41
N GLN A 185 24.43 -24.47 0.24
CA GLN A 185 25.35 -25.58 0.45
C GLN A 185 24.70 -26.69 1.30
N ARG A 186 24.08 -26.33 2.43
CA ARG A 186 23.35 -27.28 3.30
C ARG A 186 22.26 -28.03 2.53
N LEU A 187 21.48 -27.33 1.70
CA LEU A 187 20.44 -27.96 0.87
C LEU A 187 21.01 -28.88 -0.20
N THR A 188 22.13 -28.52 -0.81
CA THR A 188 22.81 -29.37 -1.81
C THR A 188 23.28 -30.68 -1.17
N THR A 189 23.95 -30.60 -0.01
CA THR A 189 24.34 -31.77 0.78
C THR A 189 23.15 -32.59 1.26
N ALA A 190 22.06 -31.93 1.65
CA ALA A 190 20.82 -32.60 2.04
C ALA A 190 20.26 -33.43 0.90
N ARG A 191 20.17 -32.84 -0.30
CA ARG A 191 19.61 -33.51 -1.48
C ARG A 191 20.39 -34.77 -1.85
N SER A 192 21.72 -34.71 -1.87
CA SER A 192 22.55 -35.90 -2.15
C SER A 192 22.40 -36.97 -1.06
N THR A 193 22.32 -36.57 0.20
CA THR A 193 22.19 -37.52 1.32
C THR A 193 20.83 -38.22 1.31
N ILE A 194 19.76 -37.47 1.06
CA ILE A 194 18.39 -38.00 0.99
C ILE A 194 18.24 -38.94 -0.21
N GLU A 195 18.81 -38.58 -1.36
CA GLU A 195 18.83 -39.46 -2.53
C GLU A 195 19.49 -40.80 -2.20
N HIS A 196 20.64 -40.77 -1.52
CA HIS A 196 21.33 -41.99 -1.07
C HIS A 196 20.47 -42.82 -0.10
N LEU A 197 19.89 -42.20 0.94
CA LEU A 197 19.03 -42.88 1.92
C LEU A 197 17.76 -43.46 1.28
N SER A 198 17.20 -42.80 0.25
CA SER A 198 16.00 -43.28 -0.45
C SER A 198 16.25 -44.48 -1.37
N ARG A 199 17.50 -44.68 -1.80
CA ARG A 199 17.91 -45.79 -2.68
C ARG A 199 18.61 -46.94 -1.94
N ALA A 200 18.87 -46.80 -0.64
CA ALA A 200 19.47 -47.80 0.22
C ALA A 200 18.75 -49.17 0.11
N PRO A 201 19.34 -50.18 -0.55
CA PRO A 201 18.70 -51.48 -0.75
C PRO A 201 18.48 -52.26 0.55
N GLU A 202 19.27 -51.98 1.59
CA GLU A 202 19.20 -52.60 2.91
C GLU A 202 18.03 -52.12 3.78
N LEU A 203 17.35 -51.03 3.38
CA LEU A 203 16.24 -50.45 4.13
C LEU A 203 14.91 -50.76 3.44
N SER A 204 13.90 -51.14 4.23
CA SER A 204 12.50 -51.22 3.78
C SER A 204 11.95 -49.81 3.49
N PRO A 205 10.85 -49.67 2.72
CA PRO A 205 10.27 -48.36 2.42
C PRO A 205 9.98 -47.50 3.67
N GLY A 206 9.44 -48.11 4.73
CA GLY A 206 9.20 -47.41 6.00
C GLY A 206 10.49 -47.03 6.74
N GLN A 207 11.53 -47.87 6.66
CA GLN A 207 12.84 -47.57 7.26
C GLN A 207 13.57 -46.44 6.52
N ARG A 208 13.45 -46.36 5.18
CA ARG A 208 14.00 -45.26 4.38
C ARG A 208 13.38 -43.92 4.75
N GLN A 209 12.05 -43.89 4.88
CA GLN A 209 11.33 -42.68 5.26
C GLN A 209 11.69 -42.23 6.69
N ALA A 210 11.80 -43.18 7.64
CA ALA A 210 12.27 -42.88 8.99
C ALA A 210 13.72 -42.36 9.03
N ALA A 211 14.62 -42.92 8.21
CA ALA A 211 16.00 -42.47 8.11
C ALA A 211 16.11 -41.03 7.57
N VAL A 212 15.34 -40.68 6.54
CA VAL A 212 15.28 -39.32 5.98
C VAL A 212 14.77 -38.32 7.02
N GLN A 213 13.69 -38.64 7.75
CA GLN A 213 13.14 -37.78 8.78
C GLN A 213 14.11 -37.59 9.95
N ASN A 214 14.78 -38.65 10.40
CA ASN A 214 15.79 -38.57 11.45
C ASN A 214 16.97 -37.68 11.04
N TRP A 215 17.43 -37.78 9.79
CA TRP A 215 18.49 -36.94 9.27
C TRP A 215 18.08 -35.46 9.21
N LEU A 216 16.88 -35.15 8.69
CA LEU A 216 16.35 -33.77 8.68
C LEU A 216 16.26 -33.18 10.09
N ASN A 217 15.81 -33.95 11.07
CA ASN A 217 15.68 -33.50 12.45
C ASN A 217 17.04 -33.18 13.11
N GLN A 218 18.11 -33.85 12.68
CA GLN A 218 19.47 -33.60 13.17
C GLN A 218 20.12 -32.38 12.51
N HIS A 219 19.80 -32.10 11.24
CA HIS A 219 20.47 -31.07 10.44
C HIS A 219 19.68 -29.74 10.26
N PHE A 220 18.37 -29.74 10.55
CA PHE A 220 17.52 -28.55 10.47
C PHE A 220 16.65 -28.39 11.72
N GLN A 221 16.68 -27.19 12.31
CA GLN A 221 16.00 -26.88 13.57
C GLN A 221 14.92 -25.80 13.39
N GLY A 222 13.88 -25.85 14.23
CA GLY A 222 12.82 -24.84 14.23
C GLY A 222 12.14 -24.66 12.86
N SER A 223 12.04 -23.41 12.42
CA SER A 223 11.41 -23.02 11.14
C SER A 223 12.23 -23.43 9.91
N GLU A 224 13.54 -23.64 10.03
CA GLU A 224 14.38 -24.10 8.90
C GLU A 224 13.95 -25.49 8.42
N ARG A 225 13.45 -26.34 9.30
CA ARG A 225 13.04 -27.70 8.95
C ARG A 225 11.85 -27.71 7.99
N LEU A 226 10.84 -26.88 8.26
CA LEU A 226 9.67 -26.74 7.40
C LEU A 226 10.09 -26.23 6.02
N ARG A 227 10.97 -25.21 5.99
CA ARG A 227 11.53 -24.66 4.76
C ARG A 227 12.34 -25.69 3.97
N ALA A 228 13.19 -26.46 4.65
CA ALA A 228 13.99 -27.52 4.03
C ALA A 228 13.10 -28.63 3.45
N SER A 229 12.08 -29.09 4.19
CA SER A 229 11.14 -30.13 3.71
C SER A 229 10.46 -29.68 2.41
N ALA A 230 9.95 -28.45 2.38
CA ALA A 230 9.29 -27.89 1.20
C ALA A 230 10.23 -27.81 -0.02
N LEU A 231 11.49 -27.39 0.19
CA LEU A 231 12.48 -27.25 -0.90
C LEU A 231 13.08 -28.59 -1.37
N LEU A 232 12.98 -29.63 -0.55
CA LEU A 232 13.47 -30.98 -0.84
C LEU A 232 12.36 -31.92 -1.34
N GLY A 233 11.09 -31.51 -1.28
CA GLY A 233 9.95 -32.27 -1.80
C GLY A 233 9.53 -33.44 -0.90
N LEU A 234 9.60 -33.24 0.43
CA LEU A 234 9.37 -34.27 1.45
C LEU A 234 8.11 -33.98 2.29
#